data_AF-K9GCN4-F1
#
_entry.id   AF-K9GCN4-F1
#
_cell.length_a   1.000
_cell.length_b   1.000
_cell.length_c   1.000
_cell.angle_alpha   90.00
_cell.angle_beta   90.00
_cell.angle_gamma   90.00
#
_symmetry.space_group_name_H-M   'P 1'
#
loop_
_entity.id
_entity.type
_entity.pdbx_description
1 polymer ?
#
loop_
_entity_poly.entity_id
_entity_poly.type
_entity_poly.pdbx_seq_one_letter_code
_entity_poly.pdbx_strand_id
1 'polypeptide(L)'
;MSTKLENEVATMKFIKEHSSLPVPRVFAHEFDEKNSVGAAFILMEVLPGSVAMDALGGYEAHRGVIPKQHRQNFYRSVARCHVQLTSLRLPKIGAIIRTQEGEYECGPLPGLGGPFNTATAFFEAWADSVKFKWDKETITRMMQRGPIPAERMLAIIENFPSQIKSIASQLSLCDEGPFPLAHDDFLHSNIMVDENNFDVTGIIDWEGACTVPIELLAFPEFLTAMPISFDLPQKYDQDGQPLDGELRELWRERGEYIEMVKSAELSDSLLSNCLGSKRTQAIAYSYGAYTCVGKLGFYDRVMKVLESEEETSDN
;
A
#
# COMPACT_ATOMS: atom_id res chain seq x y z
N MET A 1 3.19 16.89 22.06
CA MET A 1 3.93 15.71 21.58
C MET A 1 3.29 15.23 20.31
N SER A 2 4.07 15.12 19.25
CA SER A 2 3.61 14.63 17.96
C SER A 2 3.78 13.11 17.89
N THR A 3 2.70 12.37 18.15
CA THR A 3 2.68 10.89 18.08
C THR A 3 3.07 10.39 16.68
N LYS A 4 2.83 11.18 15.63
CA LYS A 4 3.23 10.85 14.26
C LYS A 4 4.76 10.79 14.11
N LEU A 5 5.47 11.83 14.57
CA LEU A 5 6.94 11.88 14.52
C LEU A 5 7.58 10.80 15.40
N GLU A 6 6.96 10.51 16.55
CA GLU A 6 7.38 9.40 17.43
C GLU A 6 7.34 8.06 16.70
N ASN A 7 6.22 7.74 16.04
CA ASN A 7 6.05 6.50 15.28
C ASN A 7 7.00 6.42 14.07
N GLU A 8 7.22 7.53 13.38
CA GLU A 8 8.16 7.59 12.24
C GLU A 8 9.60 7.27 12.69
N VAL A 9 10.06 7.90 13.79
CA VAL A 9 11.38 7.62 14.38
C VAL A 9 11.49 6.17 14.85
N ALA A 10 10.46 5.64 15.50
CA ALA A 10 10.43 4.25 15.95
C ALA A 10 10.53 3.28 14.75
N THR A 11 9.80 3.56 13.68
CA THR A 11 9.81 2.76 12.45
C THR A 11 11.19 2.75 11.78
N MET A 12 11.81 3.91 11.56
CA MET A 12 13.15 3.98 10.97
C MET A 12 14.19 3.22 11.79
N LYS A 13 14.14 3.32 13.13
CA LYS A 13 15.05 2.58 14.01
C LYS A 13 14.79 1.07 13.97
N PHE A 14 13.53 0.66 14.04
CA PHE A 14 13.12 -0.74 13.92
C PHE A 14 13.67 -1.36 12.63
N ILE A 15 13.45 -0.71 11.48
CA ILE A 15 13.92 -1.19 10.17
C ILE A 15 15.45 -1.31 10.15
N LYS A 16 16.16 -0.30 10.66
CA LYS A 16 17.63 -0.26 10.66
C LYS A 16 18.24 -1.36 11.54
N GLU A 17 17.57 -1.73 12.62
CA GLU A 17 18.03 -2.75 13.57
C GLU A 17 17.69 -4.19 13.10
N HIS A 18 16.66 -4.37 12.28
CA HIS A 18 16.14 -5.70 11.90
C HIS A 18 16.27 -6.03 10.41
N SER A 19 16.82 -5.13 9.59
CA SER A 19 17.01 -5.38 8.15
C SER A 19 18.20 -4.59 7.58
N SER A 20 18.54 -4.90 6.33
CA SER A 20 19.46 -4.09 5.52
C SER A 20 18.75 -3.07 4.62
N LEU A 21 17.46 -2.81 4.84
CA LEU A 21 16.70 -1.85 4.06
C LEU A 21 17.32 -0.44 4.24
N PRO A 22 17.60 0.30 3.15
CA PRO A 22 18.25 1.59 3.26
C PRO A 22 17.26 2.65 3.73
N VAL A 23 17.33 3.00 5.01
CA VAL A 23 16.55 4.08 5.64
C VAL A 23 17.45 5.10 6.30
N PRO A 24 17.01 6.37 6.45
CA PRO A 24 17.79 7.40 7.13
C PRO A 24 18.13 7.00 8.56
N ARG A 25 19.39 7.14 8.96
CA ARG A 25 19.76 7.06 10.37
C ARG A 25 19.27 8.30 11.11
N VAL A 26 18.49 8.11 12.18
CA VAL A 26 18.10 9.18 13.10
C VAL A 26 19.25 9.51 14.06
N PHE A 27 19.67 10.77 14.09
CA PHE A 27 20.72 11.29 14.99
C PHE A 27 20.15 11.85 16.29
N ALA A 28 19.09 12.65 16.20
CA ALA A 28 18.42 13.27 17.33
C ALA A 28 16.96 13.53 16.96
N HIS A 29 16.09 13.67 17.96
CA HIS A 29 14.70 14.08 17.79
C HIS A 29 14.24 14.77 19.06
N GLU A 30 13.24 15.63 18.92
CA GLU A 30 12.51 16.23 20.03
C GLU A 30 11.05 16.38 19.60
N PHE A 31 10.13 15.86 20.42
CA PHE A 31 8.70 15.77 20.08
C PHE A 31 7.86 16.81 20.82
N ASP A 32 8.40 17.44 21.87
CA ASP A 32 7.77 18.58 22.52
C ASP A 32 8.18 19.87 21.80
N GLU A 33 7.20 20.62 21.30
CA GLU A 33 7.42 21.92 20.66
C GLU A 33 7.96 22.98 21.63
N LYS A 34 7.82 22.76 22.95
CA LYS A 34 8.37 23.64 24.00
C LYS A 34 9.87 23.43 24.25
N ASN A 35 10.61 23.08 23.21
CA ASN A 35 12.07 22.96 23.26
C ASN A 35 12.76 24.26 22.77
N SER A 36 14.08 24.31 22.86
CA SER A 36 14.87 25.51 22.49
C SER A 36 14.77 25.93 21.02
N VAL A 37 14.41 25.02 20.12
CA VAL A 37 14.16 25.27 18.68
C VAL A 37 12.74 25.81 18.45
N GLY A 38 11.81 25.56 19.37
CA GLY A 38 10.42 26.02 19.29
C GLY A 38 9.52 25.19 18.35
N ALA A 39 9.97 24.01 17.93
CA ALA A 39 9.22 23.08 17.08
C ALA A 39 9.67 21.64 17.32
N ALA A 40 8.75 20.68 17.17
CA ALA A 40 9.12 19.27 17.13
C ALA A 40 9.97 18.98 15.87
N PHE A 41 11.01 18.15 16.00
CA PHE A 41 11.94 17.89 14.90
C PHE A 41 12.56 16.49 14.95
N ILE A 42 13.07 16.06 13.80
CA ILE A 42 13.96 14.91 13.64
C ILE A 42 15.21 15.39 12.90
N LEU A 43 16.37 15.09 13.45
CA LEU A 43 17.67 15.24 12.79
C LEU A 43 18.10 13.87 12.29
N MET A 44 18.28 13.72 10.98
CA MET A 44 18.56 12.42 10.34
C MET A 44 19.60 12.52 9.21
N GLU A 45 20.06 11.36 8.76
CA GLU A 45 20.97 11.17 7.65
C GLU A 45 20.38 11.66 6.32
N VAL A 46 21.18 12.39 5.56
CA VAL A 46 20.89 12.67 4.15
C VAL A 46 21.35 11.47 3.33
N LEU A 47 20.40 10.76 2.73
CA LEU A 47 20.70 9.60 1.87
C LEU A 47 21.32 10.06 0.55
N PRO A 48 22.26 9.29 -0.03
CA PRO A 48 22.89 9.63 -1.30
C PRO A 48 21.93 9.45 -2.48
N GLY A 49 22.18 10.18 -3.57
CA GLY A 49 21.39 10.11 -4.79
C GLY A 49 20.28 11.16 -4.85
N SER A 50 19.32 10.91 -5.73
CA SER A 50 18.16 11.79 -5.98
C SER A 50 16.87 11.03 -5.75
N VAL A 51 15.80 11.74 -5.41
CA VAL A 51 14.45 11.16 -5.45
C VAL A 51 14.19 10.65 -6.87
N ALA A 52 13.69 9.43 -7.02
CA ALA A 52 13.54 8.78 -8.33
C ALA A 52 12.60 9.54 -9.27
N MET A 53 11.61 10.25 -8.72
CA MET A 53 10.76 11.19 -9.46
C MET A 53 11.52 12.37 -10.05
N ASP A 54 12.57 12.84 -9.38
CA ASP A 54 13.33 14.06 -9.72
C ASP A 54 14.65 13.78 -10.43
N ALA A 55 15.11 12.53 -10.43
CA ALA A 55 16.34 12.09 -11.11
C ALA A 55 16.31 12.42 -12.61
N LEU A 56 17.47 12.71 -13.22
CA LEU A 56 17.59 12.98 -14.66
C LEU A 56 16.69 14.12 -15.21
N GLY A 57 16.43 15.16 -14.39
CA GLY A 57 15.65 16.33 -14.78
C GLY A 57 14.15 16.24 -14.46
N GLY A 58 13.71 15.13 -13.84
CA GLY A 58 12.47 15.04 -13.10
C GLY A 58 11.21 15.40 -13.88
N TYR A 59 10.35 16.23 -13.27
CA TYR A 59 9.07 16.62 -13.87
C TYR A 59 9.22 17.32 -15.23
N GLU A 60 10.22 18.20 -15.38
CA GLU A 60 10.43 18.94 -16.62
C GLU A 60 10.86 18.04 -17.78
N ALA A 61 11.66 17.00 -17.50
CA ALA A 61 12.18 16.09 -18.51
C ALA A 61 11.22 14.94 -18.85
N HIS A 62 10.59 14.33 -17.84
CA HIS A 62 9.82 13.09 -17.99
C HIS A 62 8.56 13.04 -17.11
N ARG A 63 8.06 14.20 -16.64
CA ARG A 63 6.82 14.32 -15.85
C ARG A 63 6.81 13.48 -14.57
N GLY A 64 7.99 13.25 -13.99
CA GLY A 64 8.17 12.44 -12.79
C GLY A 64 8.16 10.93 -13.04
N VAL A 65 7.90 10.48 -14.27
CA VAL A 65 7.83 9.05 -14.60
C VAL A 65 9.23 8.48 -14.82
N ILE A 66 9.52 7.33 -14.24
CA ILE A 66 10.80 6.64 -14.45
C ILE A 66 11.02 6.34 -15.95
N PRO A 67 12.12 6.82 -16.56
CA PRO A 67 12.39 6.61 -17.98
C PRO A 67 12.49 5.11 -18.32
N LYS A 68 11.89 4.71 -19.45
CA LYS A 68 11.75 3.29 -19.85
C LYS A 68 13.05 2.48 -19.80
N GLN A 69 14.15 3.09 -20.22
CA GLN A 69 15.47 2.43 -20.24
C GLN A 69 16.01 2.06 -18.85
N HIS A 70 15.53 2.72 -17.79
CA HIS A 70 15.98 2.49 -16.41
C HIS A 70 14.99 1.64 -15.60
N ARG A 71 13.74 1.49 -16.06
CA ARG A 71 12.67 0.77 -15.34
C ARG A 71 13.07 -0.61 -14.88
N GLN A 72 13.70 -1.41 -15.74
CA GLN A 72 14.11 -2.78 -15.38
C GLN A 72 15.06 -2.84 -14.18
N ASN A 73 16.04 -1.94 -14.11
CA ASN A 73 16.97 -1.90 -12.99
C ASN A 73 16.30 -1.33 -11.74
N PHE A 74 15.56 -0.23 -11.91
CA PHE A 74 14.77 0.38 -10.85
C PHE A 74 13.83 -0.63 -10.19
N TYR A 75 12.98 -1.30 -10.98
CA TYR A 75 12.03 -2.31 -10.49
C TYR A 75 12.71 -3.47 -9.79
N ARG A 76 13.85 -3.95 -10.31
CA ARG A 76 14.62 -5.01 -9.65
C ARG A 76 15.15 -4.57 -8.29
N SER A 77 15.64 -3.34 -8.18
CA SER A 77 16.13 -2.79 -6.92
C SER A 77 14.98 -2.51 -5.94
N VAL A 78 13.85 -1.99 -6.41
CA VAL A 78 12.64 -1.79 -5.59
C VAL A 78 12.08 -3.13 -5.11
N ALA A 79 12.04 -4.17 -5.95
CA ALA A 79 11.58 -5.50 -5.55
C ALA A 79 12.39 -6.07 -4.38
N ARG A 80 13.72 -5.92 -4.39
CA ARG A 80 14.59 -6.31 -3.27
C ARG A 80 14.27 -5.55 -1.99
N CYS A 81 13.97 -4.27 -2.10
CA CYS A 81 13.56 -3.45 -0.97
C CYS A 81 12.18 -3.86 -0.43
N HIS A 82 11.23 -4.11 -1.34
CA HIS A 82 9.87 -4.51 -1.00
C HIS A 82 9.81 -5.86 -0.28
N VAL A 83 10.63 -6.82 -0.71
CA VAL A 83 10.80 -8.11 -0.03
C VAL A 83 11.36 -7.93 1.38
N GLN A 84 12.42 -7.10 1.54
CA GLN A 84 12.98 -6.83 2.87
C GLN A 84 11.97 -6.14 3.80
N LEU A 85 11.23 -5.17 3.28
CA LEU A 85 10.19 -4.45 4.00
C LEU A 85 9.10 -5.42 4.51
N THR A 86 8.54 -6.25 3.63
CA THR A 86 7.47 -7.20 3.99
C THR A 86 7.94 -8.42 4.78
N SER A 87 9.26 -8.63 4.85
CA SER A 87 9.88 -9.62 5.73
C SER A 87 9.98 -9.14 7.18
N LEU A 88 9.87 -7.82 7.43
CA LEU A 88 9.73 -7.28 8.79
C LEU A 88 8.28 -7.47 9.24
N ARG A 89 8.05 -8.35 10.22
CA ARG A 89 6.71 -8.70 10.68
C ARG A 89 6.58 -8.60 12.18
N LEU A 90 5.41 -8.19 12.64
CA LEU A 90 5.06 -8.10 14.06
C LEU A 90 3.79 -8.92 14.35
N PRO A 91 3.59 -9.36 15.60
CA PRO A 91 2.46 -10.22 15.96
C PRO A 91 1.09 -9.52 15.91
N LYS A 92 1.05 -8.20 15.72
CA LYS A 92 -0.18 -7.41 15.67
C LYS A 92 -0.15 -6.43 14.50
N ILE A 93 -1.32 -5.92 14.14
CA ILE A 93 -1.53 -4.86 13.16
C ILE A 93 -1.55 -3.53 13.91
N GLY A 94 -0.64 -2.63 13.57
CA GLY A 94 -0.54 -1.33 14.24
C GLY A 94 0.66 -0.48 13.80
N ALA A 95 0.70 0.74 14.31
CA ALA A 95 1.85 1.63 14.13
C ALA A 95 3.04 1.11 14.95
N ILE A 96 4.27 1.32 14.48
CA ILE A 96 5.45 0.88 15.24
C ILE A 96 5.71 1.89 16.35
N ILE A 97 5.72 1.42 17.59
CA ILE A 97 6.07 2.22 18.76
C ILE A 97 7.27 1.62 19.48
N ARG A 98 8.01 2.47 20.19
CA ARG A 98 9.18 2.05 20.98
C ARG A 98 8.88 2.24 22.46
N THR A 99 9.01 1.16 23.23
CA THR A 99 8.71 1.16 24.67
C THR A 99 9.81 1.88 25.47
N GLN A 100 9.56 2.12 26.77
CA GLN A 100 10.56 2.72 27.65
C GLN A 100 11.76 1.79 27.87
N GLU A 101 11.54 0.49 27.76
CA GLU A 101 12.56 -0.57 27.81
C GLU A 101 13.38 -0.65 26.51
N GLY A 102 12.97 0.07 25.47
CA GLY A 102 13.64 0.13 24.17
C GLY A 102 13.23 -0.96 23.19
N GLU A 103 12.20 -1.75 23.51
CA GLU A 103 11.61 -2.77 22.64
C GLU A 103 10.62 -2.14 21.65
N TYR A 104 10.27 -2.88 20.60
CA TYR A 104 9.28 -2.45 19.61
C TYR A 104 7.99 -3.25 19.75
N GLU A 105 6.88 -2.53 19.72
CA GLU A 105 5.54 -3.14 19.72
C GLU A 105 4.61 -2.39 18.76
N CYS A 106 3.42 -2.94 18.54
CA CYS A 106 2.39 -2.29 17.74
C CYS A 106 1.50 -1.42 18.62
N GLY A 107 1.40 -0.14 18.28
CA GLY A 107 0.46 0.82 18.85
C GLY A 107 -0.78 1.03 17.98
N PRO A 108 -1.70 1.92 18.41
CA PRO A 108 -2.90 2.23 17.66
C PRO A 108 -2.60 2.94 16.33
N LEU A 109 -3.41 2.65 15.32
CA LEU A 109 -3.41 3.33 14.02
C LEU A 109 -4.20 4.64 14.10
N PRO A 110 -3.69 5.76 13.52
CA PRO A 110 -4.41 7.02 13.48
C PRO A 110 -5.80 6.88 12.83
N GLY A 111 -6.85 7.32 13.53
CA GLY A 111 -8.23 7.30 13.03
C GLY A 111 -8.93 5.94 13.07
N LEU A 112 -8.20 4.84 13.24
CA LEU A 112 -8.73 3.47 13.23
C LEU A 112 -8.67 2.78 14.61
N GLY A 113 -7.66 3.08 15.43
CA GLY A 113 -7.46 2.46 16.74
C GLY A 113 -6.57 1.21 16.68
N GLY A 114 -6.79 0.25 17.57
CA GLY A 114 -5.94 -0.93 17.73
C GLY A 114 -4.93 -0.81 18.89
N PRO A 115 -3.83 -1.59 18.89
CA PRO A 115 -3.42 -2.55 17.87
C PRO A 115 -4.39 -3.74 17.74
N PHE A 116 -4.42 -4.39 16.56
CA PHE A 116 -5.30 -5.53 16.31
C PHE A 116 -4.52 -6.85 16.36
N ASN A 117 -5.08 -7.85 17.04
CA ASN A 117 -4.48 -9.19 17.10
C ASN A 117 -4.79 -10.02 15.84
N THR A 118 -5.86 -9.67 15.11
CA THR A 118 -6.26 -10.40 13.91
C THR A 118 -6.60 -9.48 12.74
N ALA A 119 -6.42 -9.99 11.52
CA ALA A 119 -6.85 -9.32 10.29
C ALA A 119 -8.37 -9.08 10.28
N THR A 120 -9.14 -10.04 10.76
CA THR A 120 -10.60 -9.93 10.94
C THR A 120 -10.96 -8.71 11.78
N ALA A 121 -10.35 -8.56 12.96
CA ALA A 121 -10.63 -7.42 13.84
C ALA A 121 -10.25 -6.08 13.20
N PHE A 122 -9.16 -6.06 12.40
CA PHE A 122 -8.78 -4.88 11.63
C PHE A 122 -9.85 -4.53 10.57
N PHE A 123 -10.32 -5.49 9.78
CA PHE A 123 -11.32 -5.25 8.74
C PHE A 123 -12.69 -4.85 9.33
N GLU A 124 -13.08 -5.43 10.46
CA GLU A 124 -14.28 -5.01 11.19
C GLU A 124 -14.18 -3.57 11.69
N ALA A 125 -13.04 -3.21 12.31
CA ALA A 125 -12.80 -1.85 12.77
C ALA A 125 -12.74 -0.85 11.61
N TRP A 126 -12.15 -1.24 10.48
CA TRP A 126 -12.14 -0.43 9.27
C TRP A 126 -13.56 -0.21 8.76
N ALA A 127 -14.37 -1.27 8.65
CA ALA A 127 -15.74 -1.16 8.17
C ALA A 127 -16.61 -0.27 9.06
N ASP A 128 -16.40 -0.29 10.39
CA ASP A 128 -17.15 0.53 11.34
C ASP A 128 -16.75 2.00 11.33
N SER A 129 -15.52 2.32 10.94
CA SER A 129 -14.95 3.67 11.04
C SER A 129 -14.84 4.39 9.70
N VAL A 130 -14.76 3.64 8.59
CA VAL A 130 -14.45 4.20 7.27
C VAL A 130 -15.56 5.13 6.79
N LYS A 131 -15.13 6.25 6.22
CA LYS A 131 -16.01 7.19 5.53
C LYS A 131 -15.54 7.31 4.11
N PHE A 132 -16.48 7.23 3.18
CA PHE A 132 -16.19 7.49 1.80
C PHE A 132 -15.78 8.96 1.60
N LYS A 133 -14.80 9.20 0.73
CA LYS A 133 -14.21 10.53 0.51
C LYS A 133 -15.23 11.60 0.09
N TRP A 134 -16.20 11.22 -0.73
CA TRP A 134 -17.17 12.15 -1.31
C TRP A 134 -18.50 12.10 -0.58
N ASP A 135 -19.10 13.27 -0.33
CA ASP A 135 -20.45 13.36 0.21
C ASP A 135 -21.54 12.99 -0.83
N LYS A 136 -22.77 12.80 -0.34
CA LYS A 136 -23.91 12.35 -1.17
C LYS A 136 -24.25 13.33 -2.30
N GLU A 137 -24.14 14.64 -2.05
CA GLU A 137 -24.44 15.67 -3.04
C GLU A 137 -23.43 15.65 -4.18
N THR A 138 -22.15 15.53 -3.83
CA THR A 138 -21.03 15.42 -4.76
C THR A 138 -21.16 14.17 -5.62
N ILE A 139 -21.45 13.02 -5.03
CA ILE A 139 -21.69 11.78 -5.79
C ILE A 139 -22.89 11.95 -6.72
N THR A 140 -23.99 12.52 -6.24
CA THR A 140 -25.20 12.74 -7.07
C THR A 140 -24.89 13.63 -8.28
N ARG A 141 -24.11 14.70 -8.07
CA ARG A 141 -23.65 15.59 -9.15
C ARG A 141 -22.75 14.87 -10.14
N MET A 142 -21.80 14.06 -9.67
CA MET A 142 -20.92 13.26 -10.55
C MET A 142 -21.69 12.23 -11.38
N MET A 143 -22.79 11.69 -10.83
CA MET A 143 -23.58 10.64 -11.45
C MET A 143 -24.70 11.14 -12.39
N GLN A 144 -24.88 12.46 -12.57
CA GLN A 144 -25.97 13.02 -13.41
C GLN A 144 -26.01 12.49 -14.85
N ARG A 145 -24.86 12.08 -15.41
CA ARG A 145 -24.74 11.46 -16.73
C ARG A 145 -24.07 10.08 -16.67
N GLY A 146 -24.07 9.47 -15.49
CA GLY A 146 -23.45 8.18 -15.24
C GLY A 146 -24.24 7.03 -15.88
N PRO A 147 -23.59 5.87 -16.04
CA PRO A 147 -24.23 4.68 -16.61
C PRO A 147 -25.26 4.03 -15.68
N ILE A 148 -25.29 4.41 -14.40
CA ILE A 148 -26.28 3.96 -13.41
C ILE A 148 -26.86 5.15 -12.62
N PRO A 149 -28.08 5.04 -12.09
CA PRO A 149 -28.67 6.08 -11.23
C PRO A 149 -27.83 6.38 -9.99
N ALA A 150 -27.84 7.64 -9.54
CA ALA A 150 -27.08 8.10 -8.38
C ALA A 150 -27.46 7.35 -7.10
N GLU A 151 -28.74 7.06 -6.91
CA GLU A 151 -29.29 6.35 -5.75
C GLU A 151 -28.70 4.94 -5.64
N ARG A 152 -28.52 4.27 -6.78
CA ARG A 152 -27.90 2.95 -6.82
C ARG A 152 -26.42 3.03 -6.48
N MET A 153 -25.70 4.03 -6.97
CA MET A 153 -24.28 4.24 -6.65
C MET A 153 -24.08 4.50 -5.15
N LEU A 154 -24.92 5.36 -4.58
CA LEU A 154 -24.91 5.66 -3.14
C LEU A 154 -25.15 4.38 -2.32
N ALA A 155 -26.16 3.58 -2.68
CA ALA A 155 -26.43 2.32 -1.99
C ALA A 155 -25.24 1.34 -2.06
N ILE A 156 -24.56 1.24 -3.21
CA ILE A 156 -23.35 0.40 -3.35
C ILE A 156 -22.24 0.87 -2.38
N ILE A 157 -21.99 2.18 -2.32
CA ILE A 157 -20.91 2.76 -1.49
C ILE A 157 -21.23 2.65 0.00
N GLU A 158 -22.48 2.90 0.38
CA GLU A 158 -22.95 2.85 1.77
C GLU A 158 -22.99 1.41 2.31
N ASN A 159 -23.31 0.43 1.45
CA ASN A 159 -23.37 -0.97 1.86
C ASN A 159 -22.00 -1.66 1.87
N PHE A 160 -21.04 -1.19 1.07
CA PHE A 160 -19.74 -1.87 0.90
C PHE A 160 -19.00 -2.13 2.22
N PRO A 161 -18.86 -1.17 3.17
CA PRO A 161 -18.23 -1.45 4.46
C PRO A 161 -18.94 -2.57 5.24
N SER A 162 -20.27 -2.54 5.31
CA SER A 162 -21.06 -3.57 6.00
C SER A 162 -20.91 -4.95 5.35
N GLN A 163 -20.77 -5.01 4.02
CA GLN A 163 -20.51 -6.26 3.30
C GLN A 163 -19.11 -6.80 3.63
N ILE A 164 -18.08 -5.95 3.57
CA ILE A 164 -16.72 -6.30 4.00
C ILE A 164 -16.72 -6.81 5.44
N LYS A 165 -17.44 -6.15 6.35
CA LYS A 165 -17.58 -6.59 7.74
C LYS A 165 -18.17 -7.99 7.83
N SER A 166 -19.23 -8.29 7.07
CA SER A 166 -19.90 -9.60 7.12
C SER A 166 -19.01 -10.76 6.67
N ILE A 167 -18.03 -10.50 5.80
CA ILE A 167 -17.08 -11.50 5.30
C ILE A 167 -15.69 -11.36 5.91
N ALA A 168 -15.49 -10.52 6.93
CA ALA A 168 -14.17 -10.16 7.45
C ALA A 168 -13.33 -11.38 7.85
N SER A 169 -13.95 -12.38 8.48
CA SER A 169 -13.31 -13.64 8.87
C SER A 169 -12.91 -14.54 7.70
N GLN A 170 -13.45 -14.30 6.51
CA GLN A 170 -13.18 -15.03 5.27
C GLN A 170 -12.21 -14.26 4.35
N LEU A 171 -11.92 -13.01 4.66
CA LEU A 171 -10.96 -12.21 3.88
C LEU A 171 -9.54 -12.69 4.10
N SER A 172 -9.21 -13.04 5.35
CA SER A 172 -7.84 -13.35 5.74
C SER A 172 -7.43 -14.78 5.45
N LEU A 173 -6.28 -14.95 4.80
CA LEU A 173 -5.59 -16.24 4.67
C LEU A 173 -4.70 -16.54 5.89
N CYS A 174 -4.38 -15.51 6.68
CA CYS A 174 -3.47 -15.59 7.82
C CYS A 174 -3.98 -14.67 8.94
N ASP A 175 -5.07 -15.08 9.59
CA ASP A 175 -5.83 -14.19 10.47
C ASP A 175 -5.05 -13.74 11.70
N GLU A 176 -4.18 -14.59 12.26
CA GLU A 176 -3.39 -14.32 13.47
C GLU A 176 -1.96 -13.81 13.18
N GLY A 177 -1.63 -13.56 11.91
CA GLY A 177 -0.32 -13.06 11.50
C GLY A 177 0.79 -14.12 11.49
N PRO A 178 2.08 -13.71 11.52
CA PRO A 178 2.55 -12.35 11.79
C PRO A 178 2.30 -11.39 10.61
N PHE A 179 2.16 -10.10 10.92
CA PHE A 179 1.73 -9.08 9.97
C PHE A 179 2.91 -8.30 9.41
N PRO A 180 3.06 -8.20 8.07
CA PRO A 180 4.14 -7.47 7.43
C PRO A 180 4.04 -5.96 7.64
N LEU A 181 5.19 -5.32 7.78
CA LEU A 181 5.33 -3.87 7.70
C LEU A 181 5.08 -3.42 6.26
N ALA A 182 4.25 -2.38 6.13
CA ALA A 182 3.98 -1.71 4.88
C ALA A 182 4.32 -0.23 4.99
N HIS A 183 4.73 0.34 3.86
CA HIS A 183 4.92 1.77 3.68
C HIS A 183 3.65 2.33 3.05
N ASP A 184 3.03 3.34 3.67
CA ASP A 184 1.72 3.87 3.24
C ASP A 184 1.77 4.48 1.83
N ASP A 185 2.86 5.20 1.51
CA ASP A 185 3.09 5.82 0.20
C ASP A 185 4.34 5.23 -0.50
N PHE A 186 4.28 3.96 -0.91
CA PHE A 186 5.40 3.29 -1.58
C PHE A 186 5.50 3.67 -3.07
N LEU A 187 5.80 4.95 -3.32
CA LEU A 187 5.87 5.61 -4.61
C LEU A 187 7.30 6.10 -4.93
N HIS A 188 7.59 6.37 -6.21
CA HIS A 188 8.91 6.84 -6.66
C HIS A 188 9.28 8.26 -6.18
N SER A 189 8.34 8.99 -5.56
CA SER A 189 8.62 10.23 -4.82
C SER A 189 9.28 9.98 -3.45
N ASN A 190 9.15 8.76 -2.91
CA ASN A 190 9.70 8.38 -1.59
C ASN A 190 10.85 7.35 -1.71
N ILE A 191 11.39 7.19 -2.92
CA ILE A 191 12.50 6.27 -3.21
C ILE A 191 13.68 7.08 -3.75
N MET A 192 14.82 6.97 -3.10
CA MET A 192 16.10 7.54 -3.54
C MET A 192 16.82 6.58 -4.48
N VAL A 193 17.48 7.11 -5.52
CA VAL A 193 18.24 6.33 -6.50
C VAL A 193 19.60 6.94 -6.81
N ASP A 194 20.55 6.10 -7.19
CA ASP A 194 21.75 6.53 -7.92
C ASP A 194 21.37 6.78 -9.39
N GLU A 195 21.53 8.02 -9.86
CA GLU A 195 21.13 8.44 -11.20
C GLU A 195 21.86 7.69 -12.33
N ASN A 196 23.00 7.07 -12.04
CA ASN A 196 23.79 6.36 -13.05
C ASN A 196 23.17 5.01 -13.45
N ASN A 197 22.60 4.28 -12.49
CA ASN A 197 22.12 2.90 -12.67
C ASN A 197 20.66 2.69 -12.25
N PHE A 198 20.05 3.66 -11.56
CA PHE A 198 18.73 3.59 -10.92
C PHE A 198 18.63 2.49 -9.85
N ASP A 199 19.75 2.14 -9.21
CA ASP A 199 19.72 1.32 -8.01
C ASP A 199 19.21 2.17 -6.83
N VAL A 200 18.36 1.55 -6.00
CA VAL A 200 17.78 2.21 -4.83
C VAL A 200 18.85 2.45 -3.78
N THR A 201 19.00 3.70 -3.37
CA THR A 201 19.93 4.13 -2.31
C THR A 201 19.22 4.41 -0.99
N GLY A 202 17.88 4.46 -0.99
CA GLY A 202 17.10 4.88 0.16
C GLY A 202 15.59 4.78 -0.02
N ILE A 203 14.87 4.56 1.07
CA ILE A 203 13.43 4.81 1.20
C ILE A 203 13.24 5.83 2.32
N ILE A 204 12.46 6.86 2.03
CA ILE A 204 12.21 8.01 2.91
C ILE A 204 10.71 8.15 3.18
N ASP A 205 10.36 9.10 4.05
CA ASP A 205 8.97 9.43 4.42
C ASP A 205 8.21 8.24 5.03
N TRP A 206 8.67 7.81 6.21
CA TRP A 206 8.08 6.68 6.94
C TRP A 206 6.84 7.10 7.75
N GLU A 207 6.27 8.28 7.50
CA GLU A 207 5.01 8.68 8.13
C GLU A 207 3.90 7.69 7.71
N GLY A 208 3.11 7.23 8.68
CA GLY A 208 1.99 6.32 8.40
C GLY A 208 2.37 4.85 8.19
N ALA A 209 3.66 4.52 8.11
CA ALA A 209 4.11 3.12 8.03
C ALA A 209 3.62 2.30 9.24
N CYS A 210 3.07 1.13 8.94
CA CYS A 210 2.45 0.26 9.94
C CYS A 210 2.42 -1.19 9.47
N THR A 211 2.17 -2.12 10.39
CA THR A 211 1.87 -3.50 9.99
C THR A 211 0.43 -3.63 9.53
N VAL A 212 0.20 -4.47 8.51
CA VAL A 212 -1.10 -4.62 7.84
C VAL A 212 -1.44 -6.09 7.62
N PRO A 213 -2.73 -6.46 7.42
CA PRO A 213 -3.11 -7.76 6.86
C PRO A 213 -2.37 -8.02 5.54
N ILE A 214 -2.00 -9.28 5.27
CA ILE A 214 -1.29 -9.65 4.04
C ILE A 214 -2.13 -9.40 2.77
N GLU A 215 -3.45 -9.34 2.94
CA GLU A 215 -4.44 -9.00 1.93
C GLU A 215 -4.34 -7.55 1.44
N LEU A 216 -3.62 -6.70 2.17
CA LEU A 216 -3.35 -5.31 1.80
C LEU A 216 -1.98 -5.11 1.14
N LEU A 217 -1.17 -6.17 0.98
CA LEU A 217 0.08 -6.06 0.21
C LEU A 217 -0.23 -5.81 -1.27
N ALA A 218 0.19 -4.64 -1.76
CA ALA A 218 -0.07 -4.15 -3.11
C ALA A 218 1.23 -3.96 -3.89
N PHE A 219 1.12 -3.80 -5.21
CA PHE A 219 2.22 -3.30 -6.01
C PHE A 219 2.64 -1.90 -5.54
N PRO A 220 3.92 -1.51 -5.73
CA PRO A 220 4.30 -0.10 -5.62
C PRO A 220 3.38 0.77 -6.48
N GLU A 221 3.10 1.99 -6.06
CA GLU A 221 2.02 2.79 -6.65
C GLU A 221 2.18 3.05 -8.16
N PHE A 222 3.42 3.14 -8.64
CA PHE A 222 3.73 3.29 -10.06
C PHE A 222 3.48 2.03 -10.92
N LEU A 223 3.16 0.90 -10.28
CA LEU A 223 2.72 -0.34 -10.91
C LEU A 223 1.23 -0.66 -10.60
N THR A 224 0.51 0.25 -9.94
CA THR A 224 -0.90 0.06 -9.60
C THR A 224 -1.78 0.09 -10.84
N ALA A 225 -2.58 -0.95 -11.01
CA ALA A 225 -3.61 -1.01 -12.04
C ALA A 225 -4.91 -1.58 -11.46
N MET A 226 -6.04 -1.07 -11.95
CA MET A 226 -7.35 -1.60 -11.57
C MET A 226 -7.45 -3.09 -11.96
N PRO A 227 -7.89 -3.97 -11.06
CA PRO A 227 -8.16 -5.37 -11.39
C PRO A 227 -9.14 -5.52 -12.58
N ILE A 228 -8.88 -6.48 -13.48
CA ILE A 228 -9.73 -6.73 -14.67
C ILE A 228 -11.20 -6.93 -14.28
N SER A 229 -11.45 -7.68 -13.21
CA SER A 229 -12.79 -7.99 -12.72
C SER A 229 -13.61 -6.75 -12.37
N PHE A 230 -12.94 -5.61 -12.16
CA PHE A 230 -13.56 -4.34 -11.80
C PHE A 230 -13.76 -3.41 -12.98
N ASP A 231 -13.18 -3.70 -14.13
CA ASP A 231 -13.29 -2.87 -15.32
C ASP A 231 -14.32 -3.43 -16.30
N LEU A 232 -14.57 -2.68 -17.37
CA LEU A 232 -15.49 -3.06 -18.43
C LEU A 232 -14.87 -4.16 -19.31
N PRO A 233 -15.53 -5.32 -19.51
CA PRO A 233 -15.00 -6.41 -20.32
C PRO A 233 -14.60 -6.00 -21.75
N GLN A 234 -15.25 -4.97 -22.31
CA GLN A 234 -14.96 -4.48 -23.66
C GLN A 234 -13.57 -3.82 -23.81
N LYS A 235 -12.87 -3.55 -22.70
CA LYS A 235 -11.51 -3.00 -22.72
C LYS A 235 -10.43 -4.06 -22.86
N TYR A 236 -10.80 -5.34 -22.90
CA TYR A 236 -9.88 -6.47 -22.94
C TYR A 236 -10.14 -7.31 -24.19
N ASP A 237 -9.09 -7.93 -24.71
CA ASP A 237 -9.20 -8.91 -25.79
C ASP A 237 -9.65 -10.29 -25.27
N GLN A 238 -9.70 -11.27 -26.18
CA GLN A 238 -10.16 -12.63 -25.89
C GLN A 238 -9.26 -13.37 -24.90
N ASP A 239 -7.99 -12.94 -24.78
CA ASP A 239 -7.00 -13.48 -23.86
C ASP A 239 -6.99 -12.73 -22.51
N GLY A 240 -7.92 -11.76 -22.33
CA GLY A 240 -8.02 -10.93 -21.13
C GLY A 240 -6.94 -9.85 -21.04
N GLN A 241 -6.24 -9.54 -22.14
CA GLN A 241 -5.22 -8.49 -22.16
C GLN A 241 -5.85 -7.13 -22.45
N PRO A 242 -5.38 -6.04 -21.81
CA PRO A 242 -5.87 -4.69 -22.10
C PRO A 242 -5.71 -4.33 -23.58
N LEU A 243 -6.73 -3.73 -24.18
CA LEU A 243 -6.65 -3.18 -25.54
C LEU A 243 -5.85 -1.87 -25.58
N ASP A 244 -5.84 -1.13 -24.48
CA ASP A 244 -5.00 0.06 -24.29
C ASP A 244 -3.53 -0.33 -24.19
N GLY A 245 -2.68 0.29 -25.01
CA GLY A 245 -1.26 -0.09 -25.13
C GLY A 245 -0.44 0.23 -23.88
N GLU A 246 -0.73 1.33 -23.20
CA GLU A 246 -0.04 1.72 -21.97
C GLU A 246 -0.42 0.78 -20.82
N LEU A 247 -1.71 0.47 -20.68
CA LEU A 247 -2.19 -0.50 -19.70
C LEU A 247 -1.64 -1.90 -19.99
N ARG A 248 -1.57 -2.32 -21.27
CA ARG A 248 -0.96 -3.61 -21.64
C ARG A 248 0.52 -3.67 -21.25
N GLU A 249 1.26 -2.58 -21.45
CA GLU A 249 2.65 -2.46 -21.01
C GLU A 249 2.78 -2.54 -19.48
N LEU A 250 1.94 -1.81 -18.74
CA LEU A 250 1.89 -1.85 -17.28
C LEU A 250 1.62 -3.27 -16.74
N TRP A 251 0.70 -4.00 -17.37
CA TRP A 251 0.39 -5.38 -16.98
C TRP A 251 1.57 -6.34 -17.21
N ARG A 252 2.31 -6.14 -18.30
CA ARG A 252 3.56 -6.87 -18.54
C ARG A 252 4.61 -6.53 -17.47
N GLU A 253 4.80 -5.26 -17.17
CA GLU A 253 5.73 -4.79 -16.12
C GLU A 253 5.35 -5.34 -14.74
N ARG A 254 4.06 -5.48 -14.40
CA ARG A 254 3.61 -6.15 -13.17
C ARG A 254 4.02 -7.63 -13.14
N GLY A 255 3.87 -8.35 -14.25
CA GLY A 255 4.31 -9.74 -14.37
C GLY A 255 5.81 -9.87 -14.16
N GLU A 256 6.59 -9.01 -14.81
CA GLU A 256 8.05 -8.95 -14.63
C GLU A 256 8.44 -8.61 -13.19
N TYR A 257 7.73 -7.68 -12.55
CA TYR A 257 7.96 -7.30 -11.14
C TYR A 257 7.71 -8.47 -10.19
N ILE A 258 6.65 -9.28 -10.41
CA ILE A 258 6.41 -10.50 -9.62
C ILE A 258 7.62 -11.45 -9.73
N GLU A 259 8.17 -11.65 -10.93
CA GLU A 259 9.34 -12.53 -11.11
C GLU A 259 10.61 -11.96 -10.44
N MET A 260 10.77 -10.62 -10.43
CA MET A 260 11.83 -9.96 -9.67
C MET A 260 11.67 -10.15 -8.16
N VAL A 261 10.44 -10.06 -7.65
CA VAL A 261 10.11 -10.35 -6.24
C VAL A 261 10.42 -11.81 -5.92
N LYS A 262 9.94 -12.77 -6.72
CA LYS A 262 10.25 -14.21 -6.52
C LYS A 262 11.75 -14.48 -6.47
N SER A 263 12.51 -13.79 -7.32
CA SER A 263 13.97 -13.92 -7.35
C SER A 263 14.66 -13.32 -6.13
N ALA A 264 14.02 -12.38 -5.45
CA ALA A 264 14.53 -11.71 -4.24
C ALA A 264 14.03 -12.37 -2.94
N GLU A 265 12.91 -13.10 -2.97
CA GLU A 265 12.39 -13.84 -1.83
C GLU A 265 13.29 -15.03 -1.49
N LEU A 266 13.70 -15.10 -0.22
CA LEU A 266 14.62 -16.13 0.26
C LEU A 266 13.94 -17.26 1.04
N SER A 267 12.68 -17.07 1.47
CA SER A 267 12.00 -17.97 2.42
C SER A 267 10.60 -18.39 1.97
N ASP A 268 9.60 -17.52 2.09
CA ASP A 268 8.19 -17.92 2.17
C ASP A 268 7.32 -17.50 0.98
N SER A 269 7.91 -16.85 -0.02
CA SER A 269 7.21 -16.39 -1.23
C SER A 269 5.97 -15.52 -0.94
N LEU A 270 5.88 -14.90 0.24
CA LEU A 270 4.67 -14.21 0.68
C LEU A 270 4.27 -13.11 -0.31
N LEU A 271 5.20 -12.21 -0.62
CA LEU A 271 4.92 -11.02 -1.41
C LEU A 271 4.62 -11.40 -2.85
N SER A 272 5.37 -12.32 -3.47
CA SER A 272 5.06 -12.73 -4.84
C SER A 272 3.70 -13.42 -4.95
N ASN A 273 3.31 -14.23 -3.96
CA ASN A 273 1.98 -14.84 -3.90
C ASN A 273 0.87 -13.78 -3.74
N CYS A 274 1.05 -12.80 -2.84
CA CYS A 274 0.11 -11.69 -2.66
C CYS A 274 -0.03 -10.83 -3.94
N LEU A 275 1.08 -10.52 -4.62
CA LEU A 275 1.08 -9.72 -5.85
C LEU A 275 0.48 -10.48 -7.04
N GLY A 276 0.65 -11.81 -7.09
CA GLY A 276 0.06 -12.68 -8.12
C GLY A 276 -1.42 -13.02 -7.87
N SER A 277 -1.90 -12.87 -6.64
CA SER A 277 -3.27 -13.21 -6.24
C SER A 277 -4.27 -12.15 -6.70
N LYS A 278 -5.22 -12.55 -7.57
CA LYS A 278 -6.32 -11.66 -8.01
C LYS A 278 -7.17 -11.20 -6.82
N ARG A 279 -7.43 -12.10 -5.86
CA ARG A 279 -8.19 -11.82 -4.64
C ARG A 279 -7.50 -10.78 -3.76
N THR A 280 -6.22 -10.97 -3.47
CA THR A 280 -5.43 -10.04 -2.64
C THR A 280 -5.35 -8.67 -3.29
N GLN A 281 -5.04 -8.62 -4.59
CA GLN A 281 -4.99 -7.35 -5.31
C GLN A 281 -6.37 -6.67 -5.44
N ALA A 282 -7.47 -7.45 -5.47
CA ALA A 282 -8.83 -6.94 -5.38
C ALA A 282 -9.11 -6.26 -4.03
N ILE A 283 -8.76 -6.91 -2.92
CA ILE A 283 -8.95 -6.39 -1.56
C ILE A 283 -8.11 -5.12 -1.38
N ALA A 284 -6.80 -5.19 -1.61
CA ALA A 284 -5.88 -4.05 -1.46
C ALA A 284 -6.30 -2.85 -2.31
N TYR A 285 -6.65 -3.07 -3.58
CA TYR A 285 -7.12 -1.99 -4.45
C TYR A 285 -8.42 -1.37 -3.94
N SER A 286 -9.40 -2.19 -3.52
CA SER A 286 -10.68 -1.69 -3.02
C SER A 286 -10.54 -0.90 -1.72
N TYR A 287 -9.66 -1.34 -0.83
CA TYR A 287 -9.31 -0.64 0.41
C TYR A 287 -8.81 0.77 0.11
N GLY A 288 -7.70 0.90 -0.66
CA GLY A 288 -7.11 2.20 -0.98
C GLY A 288 -8.00 3.09 -1.86
N ALA A 289 -8.75 2.49 -2.79
CA ALA A 289 -9.67 3.23 -3.64
C ALA A 289 -10.87 3.81 -2.87
N TYR A 290 -11.31 3.15 -1.79
CA TYR A 290 -12.38 3.63 -0.93
C TYR A 290 -11.89 4.73 0.02
N THR A 291 -10.74 4.53 0.67
CA THR A 291 -10.20 5.43 1.70
C THR A 291 -9.53 6.67 1.12
N CYS A 292 -8.67 6.53 0.11
CA CYS A 292 -7.80 7.61 -0.37
C CYS A 292 -8.35 8.30 -1.62
N VAL A 293 -8.87 7.53 -2.57
CA VAL A 293 -9.27 8.04 -3.90
C VAL A 293 -10.74 8.43 -3.95
N GLY A 294 -11.62 7.70 -3.24
CA GLY A 294 -13.06 7.84 -3.38
C GLY A 294 -13.57 7.40 -4.75
N LYS A 295 -13.00 6.33 -5.32
CA LYS A 295 -13.35 5.90 -6.68
C LYS A 295 -14.74 5.28 -6.71
N LEU A 296 -15.54 5.61 -7.72
CA LEU A 296 -16.93 5.15 -7.86
C LEU A 296 -17.04 3.94 -8.79
N GLY A 297 -18.05 3.09 -8.55
CA GLY A 297 -18.65 2.23 -9.57
C GLY A 297 -18.10 0.81 -9.77
N PHE A 298 -17.35 0.26 -8.81
CA PHE A 298 -16.83 -1.11 -8.92
C PHE A 298 -16.96 -1.97 -7.65
N TYR A 299 -17.42 -1.43 -6.52
CA TYR A 299 -17.51 -2.18 -5.25
C TYR A 299 -18.50 -3.36 -5.30
N ASP A 300 -19.58 -3.28 -6.09
CA ASP A 300 -20.51 -4.38 -6.30
C ASP A 300 -19.87 -5.57 -7.03
N ARG A 301 -18.94 -5.30 -7.95
CA ARG A 301 -18.14 -6.32 -8.64
C ARG A 301 -17.06 -6.90 -7.74
N VAL A 302 -16.47 -6.07 -6.87
CA VAL A 302 -15.52 -6.53 -5.83
C VAL A 302 -16.18 -7.61 -4.98
N MET A 303 -17.36 -7.34 -4.43
CA MET A 303 -18.04 -8.30 -3.56
C MET A 303 -18.34 -9.62 -4.26
N LYS A 304 -18.79 -9.60 -5.51
CA LYS A 304 -19.02 -10.83 -6.29
C LYS A 304 -17.77 -11.69 -6.45
N VAL A 305 -16.61 -11.06 -6.67
CA VAL A 305 -15.34 -11.79 -6.77
C VAL A 305 -15.00 -12.43 -5.42
N LEU A 306 -15.12 -11.66 -4.34
CA LEU A 306 -14.78 -12.12 -3.00
C LEU A 306 -15.70 -13.27 -2.52
N GLU A 307 -16.96 -13.27 -2.94
CA GLU A 307 -17.96 -14.32 -2.67
C GLU A 307 -17.81 -15.55 -3.59
N SER A 308 -17.46 -15.36 -4.88
CA SER A 308 -17.44 -16.46 -5.87
C SER A 308 -16.31 -17.49 -5.70
N GLU A 309 -15.21 -17.12 -5.06
CA GLU A 309 -14.07 -18.03 -4.86
C GLU A 309 -14.30 -19.05 -3.73
N GLU A 310 -15.39 -18.91 -2.95
CA GLU A 310 -15.83 -19.94 -1.97
C GLU A 310 -16.28 -21.25 -2.64
N GLU A 311 -16.77 -21.21 -3.89
CA GLU A 311 -17.31 -22.40 -4.57
C GLU A 311 -16.23 -23.31 -5.18
N THR A 312 -14.98 -22.87 -5.26
CA THR A 312 -13.89 -23.62 -5.92
C THR A 312 -12.97 -24.40 -4.98
N SER A 313 -13.17 -24.31 -3.66
CA SER A 313 -12.37 -25.04 -2.65
C SER A 313 -12.99 -26.37 -2.17
N ASP A 314 -14.19 -26.73 -2.65
CA ASP A 314 -14.91 -27.97 -2.27
C ASP A 314 -15.10 -28.96 -3.45
N ASN A 315 -14.03 -29.25 -4.22
CA ASN A 315 -14.01 -30.40 -5.15
C ASN A 315 -12.67 -31.15 -5.16
#